data_AF-A0AAE3ZTC2-F1
#
_entry.id   AF-A0AAE3ZTC2-F1
#
_cell.length_a   1.000
_cell.length_b   1.000
_cell.length_c   1.000
_cell.angle_alpha   90.00
_cell.angle_beta   90.00
_cell.angle_gamma   90.00
#
_symmetry.space_group_name_H-M   'P 1'
#
loop_
_entity.id
_entity.type
_entity.pdbx_description
1 polymer ?
#
loop_
_entity_poly.entity_id
_entity_poly.type
_entity_poly.pdbx_seq_one_letter_code
_entity_poly.pdbx_strand_id
1 'polypeptide(L)'
;MSDAAVWPWPEGAATGIGSLPGIDVAEAQRVVLGDLPDFPHLPELPARGPGADLVGRGAGFLVELPVELYAGRWRVAARPGKDLRRTRDLLDRDVDQLTEQAAEFTGPVKVQAAGPWTLAASIELPIGGRLLRDPGAVRDLTASLAEGVAAHVRDVAARLPGATVVLQLDEPSMPAVLAGRVRTESGLGTYRAVEATLASELLRQVVDAAGVPVVVHCCAPDVPLDVIRSSGAAGVALDLSLVERLDPLGEALDAGLGLLAGAAPTGLSSGPAGVASAVVADRVRKLWRELGFPAAQLAKQVVVTPACGLAGATPAFARAALAACRDAARRLHEDALS
;
A
#
# COMPACT_ATOMS: atom_id res chain seq x y z
N MET A 1 7.43 13.53 -29.63
CA MET A 1 7.32 12.24 -28.93
C MET A 1 7.43 12.60 -27.46
N SER A 2 6.33 12.59 -26.71
CA SER A 2 6.36 12.93 -25.29
C SER A 2 7.24 11.89 -24.59
N ASP A 3 8.25 12.34 -23.86
CA ASP A 3 8.96 11.48 -22.90
C ASP A 3 7.91 10.90 -21.97
N ALA A 4 7.61 9.61 -22.12
CA ALA A 4 6.77 8.91 -21.17
C ALA A 4 7.47 8.99 -19.82
N ALA A 5 6.77 9.47 -18.79
CA ALA A 5 7.33 9.50 -17.44
C ALA A 5 7.78 8.09 -17.06
N VAL A 6 9.04 7.97 -16.60
CA VAL A 6 9.65 6.68 -16.21
C VAL A 6 8.90 6.04 -15.03
N TRP A 7 8.25 6.86 -14.20
CA TRP A 7 7.46 6.45 -13.04
C TRP A 7 6.00 6.88 -13.20
N PRO A 8 5.04 6.17 -12.57
CA PRO A 8 3.61 6.34 -12.82
C PRO A 8 2.98 7.53 -12.07
N TRP A 9 3.78 8.51 -11.66
CA TRP A 9 3.35 9.70 -10.90
C TRP A 9 4.03 10.96 -11.43
N PRO A 10 3.43 12.15 -11.22
CA PRO A 10 4.04 13.41 -11.59
C PRO A 10 5.28 13.72 -10.75
N GLU A 11 6.13 14.62 -11.25
CA GLU A 11 7.28 15.11 -10.49
C GLU A 11 6.83 15.91 -9.26
N GLY A 12 7.51 15.74 -8.13
CA GLY A 12 7.14 16.43 -6.88
C GLY A 12 5.84 15.92 -6.26
N ALA A 13 5.42 14.70 -6.58
CA ALA A 13 4.19 14.13 -6.05
C ALA A 13 4.27 13.79 -4.55
N ALA A 14 3.12 13.89 -3.89
CA ALA A 14 2.88 13.32 -2.57
C ALA A 14 1.63 12.45 -2.61
N THR A 15 1.60 11.40 -1.79
CA THR A 15 0.38 10.60 -1.58
C THR A 15 0.28 10.08 -0.15
N GLY A 16 -0.84 9.46 0.21
CA GLY A 16 -1.02 8.77 1.49
C GLY A 16 -0.87 7.26 1.32
N ILE A 17 -0.66 6.51 2.41
CA ILE A 17 -0.51 5.04 2.31
C ILE A 17 -1.84 4.33 2.07
N GLY A 18 -2.97 4.84 2.59
CA GLY A 18 -4.28 4.26 2.33
C GLY A 18 -5.28 4.53 3.44
N SER A 19 -4.99 4.03 4.64
CA SER A 19 -5.95 4.08 5.74
C SER A 19 -6.04 5.47 6.40
N LEU A 20 -7.25 5.94 6.71
CA LEU A 20 -7.55 7.20 7.40
C LEU A 20 -8.45 6.99 8.63
N PRO A 21 -8.48 7.93 9.59
CA PRO A 21 -9.35 7.84 10.75
C PRO A 21 -10.80 8.19 10.41
N GLY A 22 -11.75 7.67 11.18
CA GLY A 22 -13.18 7.94 11.03
C GLY A 22 -13.92 6.87 10.22
N ILE A 23 -15.20 7.13 9.92
CA ILE A 23 -16.13 6.18 9.28
C ILE A 23 -16.85 6.74 8.05
N ASP A 24 -16.71 8.05 7.79
CA ASP A 24 -17.36 8.73 6.68
C ASP A 24 -16.44 8.72 5.44
N VAL A 25 -16.80 7.89 4.45
CA VAL A 25 -16.02 7.75 3.21
C VAL A 25 -16.07 9.00 2.34
N ALA A 26 -17.19 9.71 2.32
CA ALA A 26 -17.34 10.91 1.52
C ALA A 26 -16.45 12.03 2.05
N GLU A 27 -16.38 12.18 3.38
CA GLU A 27 -15.45 13.11 4.02
C GLU A 27 -14.00 12.71 3.77
N ALA A 28 -13.66 11.43 3.97
CA ALA A 28 -12.30 10.94 3.76
C ALA A 28 -11.80 11.18 2.33
N GLN A 29 -12.64 10.94 1.32
CA GLN A 29 -12.29 11.19 -0.08
C GLN A 29 -12.13 12.67 -0.39
N ARG A 30 -13.01 13.54 0.15
CA ARG A 30 -12.85 15.00 0.03
C ARG A 30 -11.52 15.48 0.63
N VAL A 31 -11.09 14.90 1.74
CA VAL A 31 -9.76 15.18 2.31
C VAL A 31 -8.67 14.79 1.31
N VAL A 32 -8.69 13.56 0.82
CA VAL A 32 -7.61 13.04 -0.03
C VAL A 32 -7.53 13.80 -1.35
N LEU A 33 -8.66 14.01 -2.03
CA LEU A 33 -8.72 14.76 -3.29
C LEU A 33 -8.29 16.23 -3.12
N GLY A 34 -8.63 16.84 -1.98
CA GLY A 34 -8.24 18.23 -1.69
C GLY A 34 -6.78 18.39 -1.25
N ASP A 35 -6.26 17.46 -0.43
CA ASP A 35 -4.91 17.57 0.12
C ASP A 35 -3.83 16.96 -0.76
N LEU A 36 -4.17 16.01 -1.64
CA LEU A 36 -3.27 15.31 -2.55
C LEU A 36 -3.78 15.38 -4.00
N PRO A 37 -3.92 16.59 -4.59
CA PRO A 37 -4.56 16.75 -5.90
C PRO A 37 -3.78 16.12 -7.06
N ASP A 38 -2.47 15.90 -6.91
CA ASP A 38 -1.65 15.36 -8.01
C ASP A 38 -1.58 13.82 -8.01
N PHE A 39 -1.79 13.19 -6.85
CA PHE A 39 -1.74 11.73 -6.70
C PHE A 39 -2.61 11.23 -5.53
N PRO A 40 -3.95 11.37 -5.63
CA PRO A 40 -4.87 10.94 -4.59
C PRO A 40 -4.91 9.40 -4.48
N HIS A 41 -5.40 8.91 -3.33
CA HIS A 41 -5.64 7.48 -3.09
C HIS A 41 -7.08 7.24 -2.63
N LEU A 42 -7.62 6.05 -2.89
CA LEU A 42 -8.91 5.63 -2.35
C LEU A 42 -8.75 5.36 -0.84
N PRO A 43 -9.34 6.14 0.07
CA PRO A 43 -9.12 5.96 1.50
C PRO A 43 -9.74 4.66 2.02
N GLU A 44 -9.02 3.98 2.90
CA GLU A 44 -9.55 2.86 3.68
C GLU A 44 -9.92 3.32 5.09
N LEU A 45 -11.09 2.91 5.59
CA LEU A 45 -11.59 3.33 6.90
C LEU A 45 -11.84 2.12 7.80
N PRO A 46 -10.79 1.55 8.44
CA PRO A 46 -10.90 0.37 9.30
C PRO A 46 -11.90 0.51 10.45
N ALA A 47 -12.15 1.73 10.93
CA ALA A 47 -13.12 1.99 12.01
C ALA A 47 -14.58 1.71 11.62
N ARG A 48 -14.87 1.45 10.33
CA ARG A 48 -16.20 0.98 9.87
C ARG A 48 -16.48 -0.48 10.26
N GLY A 49 -15.51 -1.18 10.84
CA GLY A 49 -15.66 -2.52 11.41
C GLY A 49 -15.18 -3.63 10.48
N PRO A 50 -15.54 -4.89 10.78
CA PRO A 50 -15.05 -6.05 10.04
C PRO A 50 -15.32 -5.96 8.53
N GLY A 51 -14.26 -6.21 7.75
CA GLY A 51 -14.29 -6.11 6.29
C GLY A 51 -13.77 -4.76 5.77
N ALA A 52 -13.63 -3.75 6.63
CA ALA A 52 -12.97 -2.49 6.30
C ALA A 52 -11.49 -2.46 6.72
N ASP A 53 -11.05 -3.39 7.58
CA ASP A 53 -9.64 -3.59 7.93
C ASP A 53 -8.86 -4.20 6.77
N LEU A 54 -7.53 -4.07 6.79
CA LEU A 54 -6.63 -4.54 5.73
C LEU A 54 -6.90 -5.99 5.29
N VAL A 55 -7.03 -6.91 6.25
CA VAL A 55 -7.22 -8.34 5.97
C VAL A 55 -8.63 -8.62 5.48
N GLY A 56 -9.64 -8.06 6.16
CA GLY A 56 -11.03 -8.21 5.76
C GLY A 56 -11.30 -7.67 4.36
N ARG A 57 -10.83 -6.45 4.07
CA ARG A 57 -10.92 -5.82 2.75
C ARG A 57 -10.17 -6.63 1.70
N GLY A 58 -8.94 -7.05 2.00
CA GLY A 58 -8.14 -7.92 1.14
C GLY A 58 -8.85 -9.23 0.80
N ALA A 59 -9.53 -9.84 1.77
CA ALA A 59 -10.31 -11.05 1.56
C ALA A 59 -11.54 -10.83 0.66
N GLY A 60 -12.02 -9.59 0.52
CA GLY A 60 -13.08 -9.22 -0.43
C GLY A 60 -12.69 -9.41 -1.90
N PHE A 61 -11.39 -9.37 -2.20
CA PHE A 61 -10.85 -9.62 -3.55
C PHE A 61 -10.66 -11.10 -3.87
N LEU A 62 -10.81 -12.01 -2.91
CA LEU A 62 -10.59 -13.43 -3.16
C LEU A 62 -11.77 -14.04 -3.94
N VAL A 63 -11.52 -14.39 -5.20
CA VAL A 63 -12.47 -15.06 -6.10
C VAL A 63 -12.53 -16.56 -5.78
N GLU A 64 -13.73 -17.13 -5.66
CA GLU A 64 -13.97 -18.55 -5.29
C GLU A 64 -13.28 -19.04 -4.00
N LEU A 65 -12.79 -18.13 -3.15
CA LEU A 65 -12.16 -18.44 -1.86
C LEU A 65 -12.80 -17.58 -0.76
N PRO A 66 -14.04 -17.89 -0.34
CA PRO A 66 -14.76 -17.08 0.63
C PRO A 66 -14.06 -17.13 2.00
N VAL A 67 -14.07 -16.01 2.70
CA VAL A 67 -13.48 -15.86 4.04
C VAL A 67 -14.54 -15.32 5.00
N GLU A 68 -14.52 -15.80 6.25
CA GLU A 68 -15.43 -15.36 7.31
C GLU A 68 -14.67 -14.94 8.56
N LEU A 69 -15.28 -14.08 9.37
CA LEU A 69 -14.72 -13.69 10.66
C LEU A 69 -15.26 -14.64 11.74
N TYR A 70 -14.38 -15.44 12.34
CA TYR A 70 -14.71 -16.36 13.41
C TYR A 70 -13.80 -16.15 14.62
N ALA A 71 -14.40 -15.89 15.78
CA ALA A 71 -13.67 -15.63 17.03
C ALA A 71 -12.56 -14.57 16.91
N GLY A 72 -12.84 -13.49 16.15
CA GLY A 72 -11.90 -12.40 15.93
C GLY A 72 -10.78 -12.68 14.93
N ARG A 73 -10.82 -13.82 14.23
CA ARG A 73 -9.84 -14.20 13.21
C ARG A 73 -10.51 -14.48 11.88
N TRP A 74 -9.85 -14.07 10.80
CA TRP A 74 -10.28 -14.34 9.44
C TRP A 74 -9.91 -15.78 9.08
N ARG A 75 -10.85 -16.56 8.58
CA ARG A 75 -10.60 -17.94 8.13
C ARG A 75 -11.31 -18.24 6.82
N VAL A 76 -10.75 -19.15 6.04
CA VAL A 76 -11.43 -19.69 4.84
C VAL A 76 -12.76 -20.32 5.27
N ALA A 77 -13.82 -19.97 4.55
CA ALA A 77 -15.16 -20.47 4.73
C ALA A 77 -15.48 -21.54 3.68
N ALA A 78 -16.42 -22.42 3.99
CA ALA A 78 -16.89 -23.41 3.00
C ALA A 78 -17.80 -22.80 1.92
N ARG A 79 -18.45 -21.67 2.21
CA ARG A 79 -19.41 -21.00 1.32
C ARG A 79 -19.40 -19.49 1.53
N PRO A 80 -19.75 -18.69 0.49
CA PRO A 80 -19.98 -17.25 0.63
C PRO A 80 -20.94 -16.90 1.77
N GLY A 81 -20.45 -16.07 2.70
CA GLY A 81 -21.17 -15.71 3.93
C GLY A 81 -21.54 -14.24 4.04
N LYS A 82 -22.04 -13.87 5.23
CA LYS A 82 -22.39 -12.48 5.57
C LYS A 82 -21.19 -11.53 5.54
N ASP A 83 -20.01 -12.01 5.91
CA ASP A 83 -18.80 -11.18 6.03
C ASP A 83 -18.25 -10.83 4.64
N LEU A 84 -18.29 -11.78 3.70
CA LEU A 84 -17.98 -11.51 2.29
C LEU A 84 -18.94 -10.48 1.68
N ARG A 85 -20.25 -10.63 1.90
CA ARG A 85 -21.24 -9.64 1.41
C ARG A 85 -20.97 -8.26 2.00
N ARG A 86 -20.81 -8.17 3.33
CA ARG A 86 -20.49 -6.90 4.01
C ARG A 86 -19.23 -6.24 3.44
N THR A 87 -18.18 -7.02 3.20
CA THR A 87 -16.91 -6.53 2.67
C THR A 87 -17.08 -5.96 1.27
N ARG A 88 -17.82 -6.67 0.39
CA ARG A 88 -18.17 -6.19 -0.96
C ARG A 88 -19.03 -4.94 -0.90
N ASP A 89 -20.05 -4.90 -0.05
CA ASP A 89 -20.90 -3.73 0.14
C ASP A 89 -20.10 -2.49 0.63
N LEU A 90 -19.02 -2.69 1.40
CA LEU A 90 -18.12 -1.60 1.80
C LEU A 90 -17.23 -1.14 0.64
N LEU A 91 -16.65 -2.08 -0.11
CA LEU A 91 -15.82 -1.81 -1.29
C LEU A 91 -16.60 -1.07 -2.37
N ASP A 92 -17.81 -1.55 -2.70
CA ASP A 92 -18.67 -0.96 -3.72
C ASP A 92 -19.02 0.49 -3.35
N ARG A 93 -19.40 0.73 -2.09
CA ARG A 93 -19.67 2.09 -1.58
C ARG A 93 -18.45 3.01 -1.67
N ASP A 94 -17.25 2.50 -1.45
CA ASP A 94 -16.03 3.30 -1.57
C ASP A 94 -15.78 3.73 -3.01
N VAL A 95 -15.94 2.80 -3.95
CA VAL A 95 -15.73 3.04 -5.38
C VAL A 95 -16.85 3.90 -5.98
N ASP A 96 -18.10 3.68 -5.59
CA ASP A 96 -19.25 4.52 -5.98
C ASP A 96 -19.00 5.98 -5.55
N GLN A 97 -18.61 6.19 -4.29
CA GLN A 97 -18.34 7.54 -3.80
C GLN A 97 -17.16 8.20 -4.53
N LEU A 98 -16.12 7.42 -4.87
CA LEU A 98 -14.97 7.91 -5.63
C LEU A 98 -15.37 8.31 -7.05
N THR A 99 -16.23 7.51 -7.68
CA THR A 99 -16.77 7.78 -9.02
C THR A 99 -17.50 9.13 -9.05
N GLU A 100 -18.29 9.42 -8.02
CA GLU A 100 -19.01 10.70 -7.90
C GLU A 100 -18.07 11.89 -7.70
N GLN A 101 -17.09 11.78 -6.82
CA GLN A 101 -16.23 12.93 -6.43
C GLN A 101 -15.07 13.18 -7.39
N ALA A 102 -14.60 12.15 -8.09
CA ALA A 102 -13.44 12.20 -8.97
C ALA A 102 -13.79 12.03 -10.45
N ALA A 103 -15.06 12.23 -10.84
CA ALA A 103 -15.53 12.03 -12.22
C ALA A 103 -14.71 12.81 -13.27
N GLU A 104 -14.26 14.03 -12.92
CA GLU A 104 -13.47 14.91 -13.79
C GLU A 104 -11.96 14.83 -13.51
N PHE A 105 -11.53 13.95 -12.59
CA PHE A 105 -10.13 13.83 -12.23
C PHE A 105 -9.30 13.29 -13.39
N THR A 106 -8.14 13.90 -13.60
CA THR A 106 -7.14 13.43 -14.57
C THR A 106 -5.78 13.30 -13.90
N GLY A 107 -5.07 12.21 -14.18
CA GLY A 107 -3.80 11.89 -13.52
C GLY A 107 -3.84 10.56 -12.77
N PRO A 108 -2.82 10.25 -11.95
CA PRO A 108 -2.76 8.98 -11.25
C PRO A 108 -3.70 8.94 -10.03
N VAL A 109 -4.44 7.84 -9.90
CA VAL A 109 -5.24 7.54 -8.70
C VAL A 109 -4.76 6.22 -8.13
N LYS A 110 -4.39 6.23 -6.85
CA LYS A 110 -3.92 5.02 -6.17
C LYS A 110 -5.06 4.25 -5.52
N VAL A 111 -5.10 2.94 -5.73
CA VAL A 111 -5.95 2.01 -4.97
C VAL A 111 -5.07 0.96 -4.31
N GLN A 112 -5.56 0.29 -3.27
CA GLN A 112 -4.74 -0.65 -2.52
C GLN A 112 -5.48 -1.93 -2.14
N ALA A 113 -4.70 -2.99 -1.99
CA ALA A 113 -5.12 -4.31 -1.54
C ALA A 113 -4.03 -4.95 -0.68
N ALA A 114 -4.42 -5.81 0.27
CA ALA A 114 -3.47 -6.65 0.97
C ALA A 114 -2.76 -7.61 0.00
N GLY A 115 -1.45 -7.72 0.10
CA GLY A 115 -0.66 -8.64 -0.72
C GLY A 115 -0.80 -10.11 -0.31
N PRO A 116 -0.39 -11.04 -1.18
CA PRO A 116 -0.56 -12.47 -0.97
C PRO A 116 0.11 -12.98 0.32
N TRP A 117 1.29 -12.46 0.69
CA TRP A 117 2.01 -12.95 1.87
C TRP A 117 1.37 -12.48 3.18
N THR A 118 0.88 -11.24 3.20
CA THR A 118 0.13 -10.70 4.32
C THR A 118 -1.22 -11.38 4.51
N LEU A 119 -1.92 -11.70 3.42
CA LEU A 119 -3.16 -12.49 3.49
C LEU A 119 -2.88 -13.93 3.95
N ALA A 120 -1.88 -14.61 3.38
CA ALA A 120 -1.49 -15.96 3.76
C ALA A 120 -1.06 -16.04 5.23
N ALA A 121 -0.38 -15.01 5.71
CA ALA A 121 0.02 -14.89 7.10
C ALA A 121 -1.12 -14.45 8.03
N SER A 122 -2.31 -14.08 7.56
CA SER A 122 -3.39 -13.56 8.42
C SER A 122 -4.66 -14.38 8.40
N ILE A 123 -4.91 -15.13 7.33
CA ILE A 123 -6.12 -15.95 7.16
C ILE A 123 -5.84 -17.39 7.61
N GLU A 124 -6.76 -17.95 8.40
CA GLU A 124 -6.69 -19.33 8.89
C GLU A 124 -7.35 -20.33 7.92
N LEU A 125 -6.84 -21.55 7.91
CA LEU A 125 -7.48 -22.71 7.30
C LEU A 125 -8.68 -23.18 8.13
N PRO A 126 -9.68 -23.85 7.53
CA PRO A 126 -10.84 -24.37 8.29
C PRO A 126 -10.46 -25.39 9.35
N ILE A 127 -9.39 -26.14 9.12
CA ILE A 127 -8.83 -27.16 10.02
C ILE A 127 -7.88 -26.58 11.10
N GLY A 128 -7.73 -25.26 11.14
CA GLY A 128 -6.77 -24.55 11.99
C GLY A 128 -5.40 -24.40 11.33
N GLY A 129 -4.62 -23.43 11.80
CA GLY A 129 -3.39 -23.02 11.12
C GLY A 129 -3.62 -21.83 10.20
N ARG A 130 -2.59 -21.03 9.93
CA ARG A 130 -2.58 -20.00 8.88
C ARG A 130 -2.46 -20.64 7.50
N LEU A 131 -3.02 -20.01 6.47
CA LEU A 131 -2.86 -20.39 5.06
C LEU A 131 -1.37 -20.57 4.70
N LEU A 132 -0.50 -19.73 5.27
CA LEU A 132 0.96 -19.78 5.12
C LEU A 132 1.58 -21.18 5.36
N ARG A 133 0.92 -22.03 6.16
CA ARG A 133 1.37 -23.40 6.43
C ARG A 133 1.41 -24.27 5.17
N ASP A 134 0.49 -24.04 4.24
CA ASP A 134 0.25 -24.88 3.08
C ASP A 134 0.63 -24.16 1.78
N PRO A 135 1.72 -24.56 1.11
CA PRO A 135 2.15 -23.93 -0.15
C PRO A 135 1.14 -24.04 -1.28
N GLY A 136 0.30 -25.09 -1.29
CA GLY A 136 -0.79 -25.22 -2.24
C GLY A 136 -1.84 -24.15 -2.00
N ALA A 137 -2.28 -24.01 -0.74
CA ALA A 137 -3.26 -23.00 -0.36
C ALA A 137 -2.76 -21.56 -0.60
N VAL A 138 -1.45 -21.30 -0.44
CA VAL A 138 -0.84 -20.00 -0.76
C VAL A 138 -0.89 -19.72 -2.26
N ARG A 139 -0.65 -20.72 -3.12
CA ARG A 139 -0.78 -20.57 -4.58
C ARG A 139 -2.22 -20.32 -4.99
N ASP A 140 -3.18 -21.06 -4.42
CA ASP A 140 -4.60 -20.89 -4.70
C ASP A 140 -5.09 -19.50 -4.26
N LEU A 141 -4.67 -19.04 -3.07
CA LEU A 141 -4.90 -17.67 -2.57
C LEU A 141 -4.32 -16.63 -3.54
N THR A 142 -3.09 -16.83 -4.02
CA THR A 142 -2.41 -15.88 -4.91
C THR A 142 -3.14 -15.77 -6.25
N ALA A 143 -3.52 -16.90 -6.85
CA ALA A 143 -4.28 -16.91 -8.09
C ALA A 143 -5.66 -16.25 -7.93
N SER A 144 -6.36 -16.56 -6.84
CA SER A 144 -7.64 -15.97 -6.46
C SER A 144 -7.55 -14.44 -6.27
N LEU A 145 -6.51 -13.98 -5.57
CA LEU A 145 -6.23 -12.55 -5.36
C LEU A 145 -5.91 -11.84 -6.68
N ALA A 146 -5.07 -12.44 -7.52
CA ALA A 146 -4.68 -11.88 -8.81
C ALA A 146 -5.92 -11.61 -9.69
N GLU A 147 -6.86 -12.55 -9.73
CA GLU A 147 -8.12 -12.37 -10.48
C GLU A 147 -8.97 -11.22 -9.93
N GLY A 148 -9.20 -11.18 -8.62
CA GLY A 148 -10.07 -10.16 -8.02
C GLY A 148 -9.47 -8.76 -8.02
N VAL A 149 -8.15 -8.64 -7.83
CA VAL A 149 -7.44 -7.36 -7.96
C VAL A 149 -7.51 -6.86 -9.41
N ALA A 150 -7.30 -7.72 -10.40
CA ALA A 150 -7.43 -7.36 -11.81
C ALA A 150 -8.86 -6.92 -12.17
N ALA A 151 -9.88 -7.53 -11.56
CA ALA A 151 -11.27 -7.10 -11.72
C ALA A 151 -11.51 -5.72 -11.06
N HIS A 152 -11.01 -5.50 -9.85
CA HIS A 152 -11.15 -4.23 -9.14
C HIS A 152 -10.46 -3.08 -9.87
N VAL A 153 -9.22 -3.27 -10.34
CA VAL A 153 -8.49 -2.27 -11.12
C VAL A 153 -9.25 -1.90 -12.39
N ARG A 154 -9.81 -2.88 -13.12
CA ARG A 154 -10.63 -2.62 -14.31
C ARG A 154 -11.91 -1.86 -14.00
N ASP A 155 -12.59 -2.18 -12.90
CA ASP A 155 -13.79 -1.47 -12.47
C ASP A 155 -13.49 0.01 -12.15
N VAL A 156 -12.44 0.27 -11.37
CA VAL A 156 -12.01 1.64 -11.05
C VAL A 156 -11.61 2.40 -12.32
N ALA A 157 -10.82 1.79 -13.21
CA ALA A 157 -10.41 2.41 -14.47
C ALA A 157 -11.61 2.70 -15.40
N ALA A 158 -12.62 1.83 -15.43
CA ALA A 158 -13.83 2.05 -16.22
C ALA A 158 -14.69 3.21 -15.69
N ARG A 159 -14.70 3.41 -14.36
CA ARG A 159 -15.46 4.47 -13.69
C ARG A 159 -14.76 5.83 -13.74
N LEU A 160 -13.42 5.84 -13.83
CA LEU A 160 -12.60 7.04 -13.87
C LEU A 160 -11.76 7.08 -15.17
N PRO A 161 -12.36 7.33 -16.33
CA PRO A 161 -11.66 7.22 -17.63
C PRO A 161 -10.55 8.26 -17.84
N GLY A 162 -10.56 9.37 -17.10
CA GLY A 162 -9.49 10.37 -17.10
C GLY A 162 -8.31 10.00 -16.19
N ALA A 163 -8.51 9.03 -15.28
CA ALA A 163 -7.50 8.62 -14.31
C ALA A 163 -6.63 7.47 -14.84
N THR A 164 -5.41 7.40 -14.33
CA THR A 164 -4.53 6.24 -14.47
C THR A 164 -4.44 5.54 -13.13
N VAL A 165 -4.86 4.27 -13.07
CA VAL A 165 -4.86 3.54 -11.81
C VAL A 165 -3.43 3.09 -11.47
N VAL A 166 -3.01 3.33 -10.23
CA VAL A 166 -1.80 2.74 -9.63
C VAL A 166 -2.24 1.83 -8.50
N LEU A 167 -1.79 0.58 -8.51
CA LEU A 167 -2.12 -0.37 -7.44
C LEU A 167 -1.03 -0.34 -6.37
N GLN A 168 -1.41 -0.33 -5.10
CA GLN A 168 -0.52 -0.65 -3.99
C GLN A 168 -0.87 -2.02 -3.41
N LEU A 169 0.13 -2.90 -3.30
CA LEU A 169 0.04 -4.15 -2.54
C LEU A 169 0.67 -3.97 -1.17
N ASP A 170 -0.14 -4.11 -0.12
CA ASP A 170 0.29 -3.98 1.26
C ASP A 170 0.87 -5.30 1.78
N GLU A 171 2.17 -5.30 2.03
CA GLU A 171 2.94 -6.47 2.45
C GLU A 171 3.72 -6.29 3.78
N PRO A 172 3.09 -5.80 4.87
CA PRO A 172 3.77 -5.62 6.16
C PRO A 172 4.22 -6.95 6.79
N SER A 173 3.64 -8.09 6.41
CA SER A 173 4.03 -9.40 6.96
C SER A 173 5.19 -10.06 6.21
N MET A 174 5.53 -9.58 5.01
CA MET A 174 6.50 -10.23 4.12
C MET A 174 7.89 -10.41 4.76
N PRO A 175 8.49 -9.42 5.47
CA PRO A 175 9.77 -9.63 6.16
C PRO A 175 9.71 -10.75 7.20
N ALA A 176 8.60 -10.90 7.92
CA ALA A 176 8.42 -11.97 8.90
C ALA A 176 8.19 -13.33 8.24
N VAL A 177 7.50 -13.36 7.10
CA VAL A 177 7.28 -14.57 6.29
C VAL A 177 8.60 -15.13 5.75
N LEU A 178 9.42 -14.27 5.13
CA LEU A 178 10.72 -14.65 4.59
C LEU A 178 11.68 -15.12 5.69
N ALA A 179 11.63 -14.48 6.86
CA ALA A 179 12.48 -14.83 7.99
C ALA A 179 11.96 -16.01 8.84
N GLY A 180 10.80 -16.61 8.52
CA GLY A 180 10.21 -17.67 9.35
C GLY A 180 9.85 -17.21 10.77
N ARG A 181 9.41 -15.95 10.92
CA ARG A 181 9.07 -15.31 12.21
C ARG A 181 7.57 -15.23 12.48
N VAL A 182 6.72 -15.67 11.54
CA VAL A 182 5.26 -15.69 11.74
C VAL A 182 4.92 -16.74 12.79
N ARG A 183 4.30 -16.33 13.91
CA ARG A 183 3.94 -17.24 15.00
C ARG A 183 2.79 -18.17 14.61
N THR A 184 2.88 -19.41 15.08
CA THR A 184 1.76 -20.37 15.09
C THR A 184 0.68 -19.94 16.08
N GLU A 185 -0.50 -20.56 15.99
CA GLU A 185 -1.67 -20.26 16.83
C GLU A 185 -1.40 -20.54 18.31
N SER A 186 -0.61 -21.59 18.58
CA SER A 186 -0.16 -21.92 19.94
C SER A 186 0.75 -20.84 20.53
N GLY A 187 1.34 -19.99 19.69
CA GLY A 187 2.38 -19.05 20.07
C GLY A 187 3.68 -19.72 20.51
N LEU A 188 3.85 -21.04 20.44
CA LEU A 188 5.06 -21.75 20.90
C LEU A 188 6.12 -21.93 19.81
N GLY A 189 5.73 -21.83 18.54
CA GLY A 189 6.62 -21.95 17.38
C GLY A 189 6.30 -20.95 16.28
N THR A 190 7.11 -20.98 15.22
CA THR A 190 6.90 -20.18 14.01
C THR A 190 6.69 -21.05 12.79
N TYR A 191 6.02 -20.49 11.79
CA TYR A 191 5.94 -21.08 10.45
C TYR A 191 7.31 -21.06 9.78
N ARG A 192 7.54 -22.02 8.88
CA ARG A 192 8.77 -22.12 8.11
C ARG A 192 9.02 -20.85 7.29
N ALA A 193 10.28 -20.49 7.14
CA ALA A 193 10.69 -19.44 6.22
C ALA A 193 10.23 -19.79 4.79
N VAL A 194 9.85 -18.75 4.05
CA VAL A 194 9.55 -18.83 2.62
C VAL A 194 10.77 -18.38 1.84
N GLU A 195 11.14 -19.16 0.82
CA GLU A 195 12.25 -18.82 -0.07
C GLU A 195 11.97 -17.52 -0.84
N ALA A 196 12.98 -16.66 -0.94
CA ALA A 196 12.86 -15.35 -1.58
C ALA A 196 12.41 -15.45 -3.05
N THR A 197 12.86 -16.48 -3.78
CA THR A 197 12.45 -16.73 -5.18
C THR A 197 10.96 -17.02 -5.27
N LEU A 198 10.44 -17.93 -4.44
CA LEU A 198 9.00 -18.23 -4.40
C LEU A 198 8.18 -17.01 -3.96
N ALA A 199 8.71 -16.23 -3.01
CA ALA A 199 8.09 -14.99 -2.57
C ALA A 199 7.90 -13.99 -3.71
N SER A 200 8.95 -13.84 -4.53
CA SER A 200 8.96 -12.94 -5.67
C SER A 200 8.06 -13.46 -6.80
N GLU A 201 8.07 -14.76 -7.08
CA GLU A 201 7.23 -15.39 -8.12
C GLU A 201 5.73 -15.22 -7.84
N LEU A 202 5.27 -15.46 -6.62
CA LEU A 202 3.85 -15.30 -6.28
C LEU A 202 3.44 -13.83 -6.21
N LEU A 203 4.34 -12.95 -5.75
CA LEU A 203 4.08 -11.51 -5.81
C LEU A 203 3.97 -11.02 -7.26
N ARG A 204 4.86 -11.49 -8.13
CA ARG A 204 4.86 -11.19 -9.57
C ARG A 204 3.54 -11.60 -10.23
N GLN A 205 2.98 -12.74 -9.86
CA GLN A 205 1.70 -13.19 -10.41
C GLN A 205 0.58 -12.15 -10.19
N VAL A 206 0.53 -11.51 -9.02
CA VAL A 206 -0.46 -10.46 -8.71
C VAL A 206 -0.10 -9.15 -9.42
N VAL A 207 1.19 -8.81 -9.47
CA VAL A 207 1.70 -7.62 -10.19
C VAL A 207 1.34 -7.67 -11.68
N ASP A 208 1.65 -8.78 -12.35
CA ASP A 208 1.39 -8.97 -13.77
C ASP A 208 -0.12 -8.98 -14.07
N ALA A 209 -0.92 -9.60 -13.20
CA ALA A 209 -2.38 -9.66 -13.36
C ALA A 209 -3.07 -8.30 -13.20
N ALA A 210 -2.52 -7.40 -12.38
CA ALA A 210 -3.10 -6.07 -12.16
C ALA A 210 -3.17 -5.24 -13.45
N GLY A 211 -2.25 -5.46 -14.40
CA GLY A 211 -2.24 -4.77 -15.70
C GLY A 211 -1.98 -3.26 -15.62
N VAL A 212 -1.57 -2.77 -14.46
CA VAL A 212 -1.26 -1.36 -14.16
C VAL A 212 0.02 -1.28 -13.32
N PRO A 213 0.68 -0.11 -13.20
CA PRO A 213 1.83 0.03 -12.33
C PRO A 213 1.50 -0.35 -10.88
N VAL A 214 2.35 -1.20 -10.29
CA VAL A 214 2.17 -1.70 -8.91
C VAL A 214 3.29 -1.21 -8.00
N VAL A 215 2.92 -0.67 -6.85
CA VAL A 215 3.82 -0.33 -5.74
C VAL A 215 3.63 -1.36 -4.62
N VAL A 216 4.72 -1.79 -3.98
CA VAL A 216 4.62 -2.65 -2.78
C VAL A 216 4.89 -1.82 -1.55
N HIS A 217 3.93 -1.77 -0.63
CA HIS A 217 4.09 -1.09 0.65
C HIS A 217 4.50 -2.07 1.74
N CYS A 218 5.55 -1.71 2.50
CA CYS A 218 5.97 -2.43 3.69
C CYS A 218 6.48 -1.46 4.74
N CYS A 219 5.73 -1.28 5.83
CA CYS A 219 6.11 -0.45 6.96
C CYS A 219 6.87 -1.21 8.07
N ALA A 220 7.32 -2.43 7.79
CA ALA A 220 8.12 -3.24 8.71
C ALA A 220 9.62 -3.05 8.42
N PRO A 221 10.51 -3.25 9.41
CA PRO A 221 11.95 -3.26 9.15
C PRO A 221 12.34 -4.43 8.25
N ASP A 222 13.56 -4.38 7.70
CA ASP A 222 14.12 -5.41 6.81
C ASP A 222 13.30 -5.64 5.53
N VAL A 223 12.82 -4.56 4.89
CA VAL A 223 12.07 -4.64 3.64
C VAL A 223 12.87 -5.42 2.58
N PRO A 224 12.32 -6.49 1.99
CA PRO A 224 13.04 -7.36 1.06
C PRO A 224 13.05 -6.74 -0.36
N LEU A 225 13.88 -5.71 -0.54
CA LEU A 225 13.93 -4.90 -1.77
C LEU A 225 14.18 -5.72 -3.04
N ASP A 226 15.04 -6.75 -2.97
CA ASP A 226 15.27 -7.64 -4.12
C ASP A 226 14.05 -8.46 -4.50
N VAL A 227 13.26 -8.93 -3.53
CA VAL A 227 12.02 -9.68 -3.80
C VAL A 227 11.00 -8.79 -4.48
N ILE A 228 10.88 -7.54 -4.02
CA ILE A 228 9.97 -6.52 -4.55
C ILE A 228 10.39 -6.08 -5.95
N ARG A 229 11.67 -5.76 -6.15
CA ARG A 229 12.20 -5.39 -7.47
C ARG A 229 12.04 -6.55 -8.46
N SER A 230 12.37 -7.76 -8.02
CA SER A 230 12.28 -8.97 -8.85
C SER A 230 10.85 -9.43 -9.07
N SER A 231 9.83 -8.85 -8.44
CA SER A 231 8.43 -9.14 -8.78
C SER A 231 7.91 -8.28 -9.95
N GLY A 232 8.68 -7.28 -10.39
CA GLY A 232 8.26 -6.33 -11.42
C GLY A 232 7.49 -5.11 -10.87
N ALA A 233 7.51 -4.90 -9.55
CA ALA A 233 6.93 -3.70 -8.95
C ALA A 233 7.59 -2.42 -9.53
N ALA A 234 6.77 -1.40 -9.80
CA ALA A 234 7.21 -0.09 -10.27
C ALA A 234 7.81 0.75 -9.13
N GLY A 235 7.50 0.43 -7.88
CA GLY A 235 8.05 1.12 -6.73
C GLY A 235 7.84 0.40 -5.40
N VAL A 236 8.48 0.92 -4.36
CA VAL A 236 8.34 0.47 -2.97
C VAL A 236 7.92 1.64 -2.08
N ALA A 237 6.97 1.41 -1.18
CA ALA A 237 6.62 2.34 -0.11
C ALA A 237 7.14 1.81 1.22
N LEU A 238 7.99 2.58 1.90
CA LEU A 238 8.63 2.14 3.14
C LEU A 238 8.79 3.30 4.13
N ASP A 239 8.87 2.97 5.41
CA ASP A 239 9.19 3.94 6.47
C ASP A 239 10.68 4.25 6.45
N LEU A 240 11.04 5.49 6.10
CA LEU A 240 12.44 5.91 6.04
C LEU A 240 13.16 5.80 7.39
N SER A 241 12.44 5.85 8.51
CA SER A 241 13.03 5.73 9.84
C SER A 241 13.45 4.30 10.20
N LEU A 242 13.02 3.31 9.42
CA LEU A 242 13.38 1.90 9.58
C LEU A 242 14.46 1.43 8.59
N VAL A 243 14.95 2.32 7.72
CA VAL A 243 16.04 2.00 6.78
C VAL A 243 17.37 2.07 7.50
N GLU A 244 17.94 0.91 7.80
CA GLU A 244 19.26 0.81 8.44
C GLU A 244 20.41 0.67 7.43
N ARG A 245 20.16 0.03 6.29
CA ARG A 245 21.16 -0.22 5.24
C ARG A 245 20.80 0.52 3.96
N LEU A 246 21.69 1.40 3.52
CA LEU A 246 21.49 2.22 2.34
C LEU A 246 21.83 1.48 1.04
N ASP A 247 22.84 0.60 1.04
CA ASP A 247 23.29 -0.06 -0.19
C ASP A 247 22.17 -0.81 -0.93
N PRO A 248 21.35 -1.66 -0.27
CA PRO A 248 20.27 -2.36 -0.96
C PRO A 248 19.19 -1.42 -1.52
N LEU A 249 18.95 -0.29 -0.84
CA LEU A 249 18.01 0.73 -1.31
C LEU A 249 18.59 1.48 -2.51
N GLY A 250 19.87 1.84 -2.46
CA GLY A 250 20.59 2.46 -3.56
C GLY A 250 20.57 1.58 -4.80
N GLU A 251 20.94 0.30 -4.68
CA GLU A 251 20.91 -0.66 -5.79
C GLU A 251 19.51 -0.79 -6.40
N ALA A 252 18.47 -0.84 -5.58
CA ALA A 252 17.10 -0.93 -6.08
C ALA A 252 16.65 0.34 -6.83
N LEU A 253 17.00 1.51 -6.30
CA LEU A 253 16.70 2.81 -6.92
C LEU A 253 17.48 3.02 -8.22
N ASP A 254 18.76 2.67 -8.26
CA ASP A 254 19.60 2.74 -9.46
C ASP A 254 19.06 1.81 -10.57
N ALA A 255 18.53 0.65 -10.19
CA ALA A 255 17.84 -0.26 -11.09
C ALA A 255 16.44 0.22 -11.55
N GLY A 256 16.02 1.44 -11.17
CA GLY A 256 14.81 2.11 -11.64
C GLY A 256 13.59 1.97 -10.75
N LEU A 257 13.69 1.30 -9.58
CA LEU A 257 12.56 1.17 -8.66
C LEU A 257 12.17 2.56 -8.10
N GLY A 258 10.91 2.95 -8.20
CA GLY A 258 10.42 4.19 -7.58
C GLY A 258 10.34 4.09 -6.05
N LEU A 259 10.38 5.23 -5.36
CA LEU A 259 10.31 5.27 -3.89
C LEU A 259 9.14 6.14 -3.42
N LEU A 260 8.19 5.51 -2.71
CA LEU A 260 7.24 6.20 -1.87
C LEU A 260 7.86 6.34 -0.48
N ALA A 261 8.45 7.51 -0.23
CA ALA A 261 9.27 7.82 0.92
C ALA A 261 8.40 8.14 2.14
N GLY A 262 8.23 7.17 3.03
CA GLY A 262 7.55 7.31 4.32
C GLY A 262 8.33 8.22 5.27
N ALA A 263 8.13 9.52 5.14
CA ALA A 263 8.91 10.55 5.82
C ALA A 263 8.14 11.25 6.93
N ALA A 264 6.81 11.38 6.80
CA ALA A 264 5.96 11.99 7.82
C ALA A 264 5.51 10.98 8.90
N PRO A 265 5.41 11.40 10.18
CA PRO A 265 4.99 10.53 11.28
C PRO A 265 3.50 10.15 11.19
N THR A 266 3.14 9.03 11.82
CA THR A 266 1.77 8.44 11.77
C THR A 266 1.03 8.40 13.11
N GLY A 267 1.66 8.85 14.21
CA GLY A 267 1.20 8.57 15.59
C GLY A 267 0.65 9.75 16.41
N LEU A 268 -0.25 9.38 17.34
CA LEU A 268 -0.97 10.15 18.37
C LEU A 268 -0.09 10.94 19.36
N SER A 269 1.21 10.68 19.40
CA SER A 269 2.19 11.31 20.32
C SER A 269 2.81 12.60 19.78
N SER A 270 2.43 12.98 18.56
CA SER A 270 2.81 14.27 17.99
C SER A 270 1.86 15.32 18.56
N GLY A 271 2.37 16.23 19.38
CA GLY A 271 1.57 17.33 19.92
C GLY A 271 0.91 18.17 18.81
N PRO A 272 -0.02 19.08 19.15
CA PRO A 272 -0.75 19.91 18.17
C PRO A 272 0.16 20.83 17.32
N ALA A 273 1.46 20.91 17.61
CA ALA A 273 2.45 21.46 16.71
C ALA A 273 2.57 20.53 15.49
N GLY A 274 1.88 20.89 14.41
CA GLY A 274 1.73 20.07 13.21
C GLY A 274 3.03 19.54 12.61
N VAL A 275 2.89 18.60 11.69
CA VAL A 275 4.02 18.02 10.96
C VAL A 275 4.68 19.11 10.10
N ALA A 276 5.90 19.53 10.44
CA ALA A 276 6.60 20.55 9.69
C ALA A 276 7.10 20.00 8.33
N SER A 277 6.59 20.53 7.22
CA SER A 277 6.96 20.08 5.87
C SER A 277 8.46 20.21 5.58
N ALA A 278 9.15 21.17 6.19
CA ALA A 278 10.61 21.30 6.09
C ALA A 278 11.34 20.07 6.67
N VAL A 279 10.90 19.55 7.83
CA VAL A 279 11.49 18.36 8.45
C VAL A 279 11.26 17.11 7.60
N VAL A 280 10.07 17.00 7.01
CA VAL A 280 9.72 15.91 6.08
C VAL A 280 10.61 15.97 4.82
N ALA A 281 10.75 17.15 4.21
CA ALA A 281 11.61 17.36 3.05
C ALA A 281 13.08 17.09 3.36
N ASP A 282 13.59 17.57 4.50
CA ASP A 282 14.97 17.37 4.93
C ASP A 282 15.30 15.88 5.13
N ARG A 283 14.35 15.10 5.64
CA ARG A 283 14.53 13.64 5.80
C ARG A 283 14.71 12.95 4.45
N VAL A 284 13.86 13.26 3.47
CA VAL A 284 13.96 12.72 2.10
C VAL A 284 15.26 13.17 1.43
N ARG A 285 15.58 14.46 1.52
CA ARG A 285 16.78 15.05 0.93
C ARG A 285 18.06 14.46 1.52
N LYS A 286 18.09 14.25 2.84
CA LYS A 286 19.23 13.65 3.53
C LYS A 286 19.49 12.24 2.98
N LEU A 287 18.48 11.39 2.94
CA LEU A 287 18.58 10.04 2.39
C LEU A 287 19.09 10.07 0.95
N TRP A 288 18.49 10.91 0.09
CA TRP A 288 18.86 10.98 -1.32
C TRP A 288 20.32 11.41 -1.53
N ARG A 289 20.81 12.37 -0.73
CA ARG A 289 22.22 12.81 -0.76
C ARG A 289 23.17 11.73 -0.25
N GLU A 290 22.80 10.99 0.79
CA GLU A 290 23.61 9.89 1.31
C GLU A 290 23.75 8.74 0.30
N LEU A 291 22.71 8.51 -0.51
CA LEU A 291 22.74 7.56 -1.62
C LEU A 291 23.54 8.07 -2.84
N GLY A 292 23.90 9.36 -2.89
CA GLY A 292 24.73 9.94 -3.95
C GLY A 292 24.01 10.17 -5.29
N PHE A 293 22.69 10.10 -5.33
CA PHE A 293 21.93 10.31 -6.58
C PHE A 293 21.81 11.80 -6.96
N PRO A 294 21.67 12.12 -8.27
CA PRO A 294 21.46 13.50 -8.73
C PRO A 294 20.19 14.13 -8.15
N ALA A 295 20.25 15.39 -7.73
CA ALA A 295 19.10 16.11 -7.17
C ALA A 295 17.93 16.19 -8.16
N ALA A 296 18.21 16.37 -9.46
CA ALA A 296 17.20 16.43 -10.52
C ALA A 296 16.40 15.12 -10.68
N GLN A 297 16.92 13.98 -10.21
CA GLN A 297 16.22 12.69 -10.25
C GLN A 297 15.28 12.50 -9.06
N LEU A 298 15.57 13.16 -7.92
CA LEU A 298 14.77 13.06 -6.68
C LEU A 298 13.30 13.35 -6.97
N ALA A 299 13.02 14.50 -7.60
CA ALA A 299 11.65 14.94 -7.84
C ALA A 299 10.87 14.00 -8.77
N LYS A 300 11.55 13.21 -9.60
CA LYS A 300 10.91 12.30 -10.56
C LYS A 300 10.64 10.91 -9.95
N GLN A 301 11.61 10.40 -9.20
CA GLN A 301 11.60 9.02 -8.70
C GLN A 301 10.97 8.88 -7.30
N VAL A 302 10.89 9.98 -6.54
CA VAL A 302 10.45 9.96 -5.15
C VAL A 302 9.08 10.62 -4.99
N VAL A 303 8.17 9.92 -4.31
CA VAL A 303 6.88 10.43 -3.84
C VAL A 303 6.94 10.56 -2.33
N VAL A 304 6.53 11.69 -1.77
CA VAL A 304 6.52 11.87 -0.32
C VAL A 304 5.25 11.28 0.29
N THR A 305 5.40 10.47 1.33
CA THR A 305 4.27 9.85 2.04
C THR A 305 4.40 9.93 3.56
N PRO A 306 3.31 9.72 4.31
CA PRO A 306 3.39 9.25 5.68
C PRO A 306 4.12 7.89 5.76
N ALA A 307 4.70 7.57 6.91
CA ALA A 307 5.43 6.32 7.15
C ALA A 307 4.58 5.05 7.02
N CYS A 308 3.27 5.16 7.24
CA CYS A 308 2.27 4.09 7.16
C CYS A 308 0.87 4.73 7.07
N GLY A 309 -0.18 3.93 7.15
CA GLY A 309 -1.56 4.41 7.26
C GLY A 309 -1.81 5.27 8.51
N LEU A 310 -2.80 6.16 8.42
CA LEU A 310 -3.17 7.13 9.45
C LEU A 310 -4.45 6.75 10.22
N ALA A 311 -4.94 5.52 10.11
CA ALA A 311 -6.19 5.09 10.76
C ALA A 311 -6.23 5.30 12.28
N GLY A 312 -5.07 5.22 12.95
CA GLY A 312 -4.94 5.44 14.38
C GLY A 312 -4.79 6.91 14.80
N ALA A 313 -4.69 7.85 13.85
CA ALA A 313 -4.50 9.27 14.14
C ALA A 313 -5.81 10.00 14.42
N THR A 314 -5.72 11.25 14.91
CA THR A 314 -6.89 12.15 14.92
C THR A 314 -7.15 12.66 13.49
N PRO A 315 -8.40 12.99 13.11
CA PRO A 315 -8.69 13.55 11.79
C PRO A 315 -7.90 14.84 11.49
N ALA A 316 -7.69 15.70 12.49
CA ALA A 316 -6.90 16.91 12.34
C ALA A 316 -5.41 16.61 12.06
N PHE A 317 -4.83 15.64 12.78
CA PHE A 317 -3.46 15.21 12.52
C PHE A 317 -3.31 14.58 11.14
N ALA A 318 -4.27 13.75 10.73
CA ALA A 318 -4.23 13.11 9.41
C ALA A 318 -4.17 14.13 8.27
N ARG A 319 -5.02 15.17 8.30
CA ARG A 319 -4.95 16.29 7.34
C ARG A 319 -3.61 17.01 7.38
N ALA A 320 -3.14 17.35 8.58
CA ALA A 320 -1.86 18.04 8.74
C ALA A 320 -0.69 17.22 8.19
N ALA A 321 -0.69 15.89 8.36
CA ALA A 321 0.33 15.01 7.82
C ALA A 321 0.28 14.94 6.29
N LEU A 322 -0.92 14.84 5.68
CA LEU A 322 -1.07 14.84 4.22
C LEU A 322 -0.63 16.18 3.61
N ALA A 323 -1.07 17.31 4.18
CA ALA A 323 -0.66 18.64 3.76
C ALA A 323 0.86 18.83 3.89
N ALA A 324 1.47 18.32 4.96
CA ALA A 324 2.91 18.37 5.16
C ALA A 324 3.68 17.55 4.11
N CYS A 325 3.16 16.39 3.69
CA CYS A 325 3.74 15.60 2.61
C CYS A 325 3.67 16.35 1.28
N ARG A 326 2.51 16.92 0.93
CA ARG A 326 2.33 17.75 -0.27
C ARG A 326 3.31 18.92 -0.29
N ASP A 327 3.37 19.68 0.79
CA ASP A 327 4.26 20.84 0.88
C ASP A 327 5.74 20.46 0.86
N ALA A 328 6.10 19.30 1.42
CA ALA A 328 7.46 18.78 1.36
C ALA A 328 7.84 18.37 -0.06
N ALA A 329 6.95 17.67 -0.77
CA ALA A 329 7.19 17.23 -2.15
C ALA A 329 7.36 18.42 -3.10
N ARG A 330 6.51 19.45 -2.95
CA ARG A 330 6.65 20.71 -3.69
C ARG A 330 8.01 21.37 -3.46
N ARG A 331 8.45 21.50 -2.20
CA ARG A 331 9.76 22.08 -1.86
C ARG A 331 10.90 21.30 -2.51
N LEU A 332 10.83 19.97 -2.48
CA LEU A 332 11.84 19.10 -3.08
C LEU A 332 11.89 19.25 -4.61
N HIS A 333 10.75 19.48 -5.25
CA HIS A 333 10.66 19.74 -6.67
C HIS A 333 11.23 21.12 -7.05
N GLU A 334 10.86 22.17 -6.31
CA GLU A 334 11.40 23.52 -6.50
C GLU A 334 12.93 23.55 -6.36
N ASP A 335 13.47 22.89 -5.34
CA ASP A 335 14.92 22.77 -5.10
C ASP A 335 15.64 21.97 -6.20
N ALA A 336 14.96 21.04 -6.87
CA ALA A 336 15.54 20.25 -7.96
C ALA A 336 15.63 21.04 -9.28
N LEU A 337 14.89 22.14 -9.40
CA LEU A 337 14.88 23.03 -10.56
C LEU A 337 15.87 24.21 -10.44
N SER A 338 16.37 24.49 -9.23
CA SER A 338 17.33 25.57 -8.93
C SER A 338 18.77 25.14 -9.10
#